data_AF-A0A7W7Y3Q2-F1
#
_entry.id   AF-A0A7W7Y3Q2-F1
#
_cell.length_a   1.000
_cell.length_b   1.000
_cell.length_c   1.000
_cell.angle_alpha   90.00
_cell.angle_beta   90.00
_cell.angle_gamma   90.00
#
_symmetry.space_group_name_H-M   'P 1'
#
loop_
_entity.id
_entity.type
_entity.pdbx_description
1 polymer ?
#
loop_
_entity_poly.entity_id
_entity_poly.type
_entity_poly.pdbx_seq_one_letter_code
_entity_poly.pdbx_strand_id
1 'polypeptide(L)'
;MTQQSKFYLIEPSNENYWRAIILFGRNVASYKFALAKALYDMRKRSGDLIKLEDLAPAYAEHICEHLLKCDRQATSPQSKFLDACRAYNNNDSDHSHLIENTVKLGFQNVIDAFHNVHGSEIPKRFFLDERATNGGIRLTDEFFNLAETPQFADLNSETEARWRLVETAWSLSMPRQALQVSLDDTSSVLQVATQARRVSITSSRDALNGYQKGRCFYCFQNISTEQHASELADVDHFFPHMLHFCADGKPINGVANLVLACRECNRGREGKFDRLPEPILLERLHNRNEYLIGSHHPLRETLMVQTGTTEAKRRNFLQSVYSCSRETIISTWRPQQRGYSVF
;
A
#
# COMPACT_ATOMS: atom_id res chain seq x y z
N MET A 1 18.22 1.10 -14.56
CA MET A 1 17.32 0.77 -13.42
C MET A 1 16.00 1.49 -13.61
N THR A 2 14.88 0.80 -13.49
CA THR A 2 13.55 1.45 -13.48
C THR A 2 13.37 2.21 -12.17
N GLN A 3 12.54 3.26 -12.16
CA GLN A 3 12.25 4.02 -10.94
C GLN A 3 11.68 3.12 -9.82
N GLN A 4 10.92 2.09 -10.17
CA GLN A 4 10.40 1.09 -9.22
C GLN A 4 11.50 0.24 -8.58
N SER A 5 12.52 -0.18 -9.36
CA SER A 5 13.63 -0.97 -8.81
C SER A 5 14.47 -0.18 -7.79
N LYS A 6 14.54 1.16 -7.92
CA LYS A 6 15.20 2.03 -6.94
C LYS A 6 14.56 1.94 -5.55
N PHE A 7 13.25 1.66 -5.46
CA PHE A 7 12.52 1.60 -4.21
C PHE A 7 13.15 0.64 -3.18
N TYR A 8 13.55 -0.56 -3.62
CA TYR A 8 14.15 -1.58 -2.74
C TYR A 8 15.63 -1.87 -3.03
N LEU A 9 16.19 -1.38 -4.15
CA LEU A 9 17.63 -1.54 -4.43
C LEU A 9 18.49 -0.44 -3.78
N ILE A 10 17.94 0.75 -3.53
CA ILE A 10 18.69 1.83 -2.82
C ILE A 10 18.81 1.50 -1.33
N GLU A 11 17.80 0.83 -0.78
CA GLU A 11 17.76 0.43 0.62
C GLU A 11 17.26 -1.01 0.72
N PRO A 12 18.13 -2.00 0.50
CA PRO A 12 17.78 -3.40 0.63
C PRO A 12 17.58 -3.73 2.12
N SER A 13 16.32 -3.95 2.51
CA SER A 13 15.93 -4.40 3.84
C SER A 13 14.77 -5.38 3.73
N ASN A 14 14.55 -6.20 4.76
CA ASN A 14 13.45 -7.15 4.78
C ASN A 14 12.09 -6.43 4.65
N GLU A 15 11.92 -5.28 5.29
CA GLU A 15 10.71 -4.45 5.20
C GLU A 15 10.49 -3.94 3.76
N ASN A 16 11.54 -3.45 3.10
CA ASN A 16 11.44 -2.93 1.74
C ASN A 16 11.21 -4.04 0.71
N TYR A 17 11.80 -5.22 0.90
CA TYR A 17 11.51 -6.39 0.07
C TYR A 17 10.08 -6.89 0.26
N TRP A 18 9.58 -6.94 1.49
CA TRP A 18 8.20 -7.30 1.78
C TRP A 18 7.22 -6.30 1.16
N ARG A 19 7.45 -5.00 1.37
CA ARG A 19 6.68 -3.93 0.70
C ARG A 19 6.74 -4.07 -0.81
N ALA A 20 7.88 -4.42 -1.39
CA ALA A 20 7.99 -4.58 -2.83
C ALA A 20 7.08 -5.71 -3.37
N ILE A 21 6.98 -6.84 -2.66
CA ILE A 21 6.05 -7.94 -3.00
C ILE A 21 4.61 -7.44 -3.00
N ILE A 22 4.20 -6.75 -1.94
CA ILE A 22 2.83 -6.27 -1.75
C ILE A 22 2.47 -5.16 -2.76
N LEU A 23 3.36 -4.17 -2.94
CA LEU A 23 3.11 -3.00 -3.77
C LEU A 23 3.27 -3.30 -5.28
N PHE A 24 4.37 -3.97 -5.65
CA PHE A 24 4.81 -4.10 -7.05
C PHE A 24 4.67 -5.51 -7.63
N GLY A 25 4.48 -6.54 -6.80
CA GLY A 25 4.16 -7.89 -7.27
C GLY A 25 2.87 -7.90 -8.10
N ARG A 26 2.76 -8.80 -9.09
CA ARG A 26 1.62 -8.84 -10.03
C ARG A 26 0.29 -9.05 -9.30
N ASN A 27 -0.76 -8.34 -9.71
CA ASN A 27 -2.09 -8.40 -9.08
C ASN A 27 -3.11 -8.96 -10.08
N VAL A 28 -3.14 -10.28 -10.24
CA VAL A 28 -4.18 -10.98 -11.03
C VAL A 28 -5.31 -11.53 -10.15
N ALA A 29 -5.02 -11.76 -8.88
CA ALA A 29 -5.93 -12.17 -7.83
C ALA A 29 -5.44 -11.63 -6.48
N SER A 30 -6.30 -11.57 -5.48
CA SER A 30 -5.97 -11.11 -4.12
C SER A 30 -5.13 -12.09 -3.31
N TYR A 31 -4.84 -13.28 -3.86
CA TYR A 31 -4.14 -14.38 -3.21
C TYR A 31 -2.84 -14.00 -2.52
N LYS A 32 -2.04 -13.09 -3.10
CA LYS A 32 -0.80 -12.67 -2.42
C LYS A 32 -1.06 -11.87 -1.13
N PHE A 33 -2.14 -11.09 -1.08
CA PHE A 33 -2.51 -10.35 0.12
C PHE A 33 -3.01 -11.32 1.18
N ALA A 34 -3.86 -12.27 0.80
CA ALA A 34 -4.30 -13.34 1.69
C ALA A 34 -3.13 -14.18 2.24
N LEU A 35 -2.14 -14.52 1.40
CA LEU A 35 -0.94 -15.24 1.84
C LEU A 35 -0.11 -14.40 2.81
N ALA A 36 0.11 -13.13 2.52
CA ALA A 36 0.81 -12.21 3.43
C ALA A 36 0.08 -12.09 4.78
N LYS A 37 -1.25 -11.95 4.76
CA LYS A 37 -2.11 -11.89 5.94
C LYS A 37 -2.01 -13.17 6.78
N ALA A 38 -2.16 -14.33 6.15
CA ALA A 38 -1.99 -15.61 6.81
C ALA A 38 -0.59 -15.77 7.43
N LEU A 39 0.47 -15.32 6.75
CA LEU A 39 1.83 -15.35 7.31
C LEU A 39 1.97 -14.48 8.57
N TYR A 40 1.31 -13.32 8.64
CA TYR A 40 1.27 -12.51 9.87
C TYR A 40 0.64 -13.27 11.03
N ASP A 41 -0.46 -14.00 10.79
CA ASP A 41 -1.14 -14.77 11.82
C ASP A 41 -0.27 -15.94 12.31
N MET A 42 0.47 -16.55 11.39
CA MET A 42 1.38 -17.67 11.69
C MET A 42 2.61 -17.25 12.51
N ARG A 43 2.91 -15.95 12.66
CA ARG A 43 4.02 -15.48 13.52
C ARG A 43 3.97 -16.07 14.93
N LYS A 44 2.77 -16.24 15.49
CA LYS A 44 2.58 -16.70 16.87
C LYS A 44 2.83 -18.21 17.06
N ARG A 45 3.00 -18.95 15.96
CA ARG A 45 3.19 -20.40 15.99
C ARG A 45 4.63 -20.75 16.35
N SER A 46 4.81 -21.85 17.07
CA SER A 46 6.12 -22.45 17.29
C SER A 46 6.57 -23.25 16.05
N GLY A 47 7.86 -23.11 15.71
CA GLY A 47 8.46 -23.79 14.56
C GLY A 47 8.41 -22.96 13.28
N ASP A 48 9.21 -23.41 12.31
CA ASP A 48 9.39 -22.75 11.01
C ASP A 48 8.59 -23.43 9.89
N LEU A 49 8.31 -24.73 10.00
CA LEU A 49 7.51 -25.49 9.03
C LEU A 49 6.00 -25.29 9.27
N ILE A 50 5.31 -24.79 8.25
CA ILE A 50 3.85 -24.63 8.22
C ILE A 50 3.29 -25.55 7.13
N LYS A 51 2.53 -26.58 7.52
CA LYS A 51 1.83 -27.45 6.57
C LYS A 51 0.73 -26.67 5.85
N LEU A 52 0.41 -27.07 4.62
CA LEU A 52 -0.66 -26.41 3.85
C LEU A 52 -2.02 -26.49 4.58
N GLU A 53 -2.30 -27.59 5.26
CA GLU A 53 -3.51 -27.79 6.06
C GLU A 53 -3.63 -26.81 7.23
N ASP A 54 -2.49 -26.37 7.79
CA ASP A 54 -2.48 -25.39 8.87
C ASP A 54 -2.49 -23.95 8.36
N LEU A 55 -1.95 -23.71 7.15
CA LEU A 55 -1.96 -22.39 6.51
C LEU A 55 -3.32 -22.07 5.90
N ALA A 56 -4.02 -23.09 5.40
CA ALA A 56 -5.28 -22.98 4.68
C ALA A 56 -6.39 -22.25 5.47
N PRO A 57 -6.62 -22.50 6.77
CA PRO A 57 -7.66 -21.81 7.52
C PRO A 57 -7.50 -20.29 7.51
N ALA A 58 -6.34 -19.78 7.95
CA ALA A 58 -6.09 -18.35 7.96
C ALA A 58 -6.15 -17.74 6.55
N TYR A 59 -5.54 -18.41 5.57
CA TYR A 59 -5.55 -17.96 4.18
C TYR A 59 -6.96 -17.85 3.58
N ALA A 60 -7.80 -18.86 3.80
CA ALA A 60 -9.16 -18.90 3.30
C ALA A 60 -10.07 -17.90 4.03
N GLU A 61 -9.90 -17.76 5.35
CA GLU A 61 -10.65 -16.81 6.18
C GLU A 61 -10.51 -15.38 5.66
N HIS A 62 -9.28 -14.90 5.45
CA HIS A 62 -9.07 -13.55 4.89
C HIS A 62 -9.76 -13.37 3.52
N ILE A 63 -9.75 -14.38 2.66
CA ILE A 63 -10.42 -14.30 1.35
C ILE A 63 -11.93 -14.26 1.51
N CYS A 64 -12.49 -15.13 2.36
CA CYS A 64 -13.90 -15.19 2.67
C CYS A 64 -14.42 -13.86 3.23
N GLU A 65 -13.69 -13.25 4.16
CA GLU A 65 -14.02 -11.93 4.72
C GLU A 65 -14.05 -10.83 3.64
N HIS A 66 -13.08 -10.85 2.72
CA HIS A 66 -13.03 -9.88 1.64
C HIS A 66 -14.11 -10.12 0.58
N LEU A 67 -14.47 -11.36 0.29
CA LEU A 67 -15.58 -11.69 -0.63
C LEU A 67 -16.92 -11.13 -0.12
N LEU A 68 -17.15 -11.12 1.20
CA LEU A 68 -18.34 -10.51 1.79
C LEU A 68 -18.39 -8.99 1.60
N LYS A 69 -17.23 -8.31 1.55
CA LYS A 69 -17.11 -6.85 1.36
C LYS A 69 -17.11 -6.46 -0.12
N CYS A 70 -16.41 -7.24 -0.95
CA CYS A 70 -16.18 -7.01 -2.36
C CYS A 70 -16.02 -8.36 -3.09
N ASP A 71 -17.08 -8.79 -3.79
CA ASP A 71 -17.11 -10.11 -4.45
C ASP A 71 -16.00 -10.29 -5.53
N ARG A 72 -15.55 -9.20 -6.15
CA ARG A 72 -14.51 -9.27 -7.17
C ARG A 72 -13.11 -9.31 -6.56
N GLN A 73 -12.55 -10.51 -6.49
CA GLN A 73 -11.23 -10.81 -5.90
C GLN A 73 -10.17 -11.27 -6.91
N ALA A 74 -10.50 -11.26 -8.20
CA ALA A 74 -9.55 -11.54 -9.29
C ALA A 74 -9.94 -10.78 -10.56
N THR A 75 -8.99 -10.67 -11.48
CA THR A 75 -9.25 -10.16 -12.83
C THR A 75 -9.95 -11.19 -13.72
N SER A 76 -9.72 -12.49 -13.44
CA SER A 76 -10.43 -13.59 -14.10
C SER A 76 -11.91 -13.60 -13.72
N PRO A 77 -12.84 -13.83 -14.66
CA PRO A 77 -14.26 -13.94 -14.34
C PRO A 77 -14.60 -15.23 -13.58
N GLN A 78 -13.74 -16.25 -13.64
CA GLN A 78 -13.97 -17.56 -13.02
C GLN A 78 -12.78 -17.98 -12.19
N SER A 79 -13.05 -18.52 -11.00
CA SER A 79 -12.05 -19.16 -10.15
C SER A 79 -12.74 -20.17 -9.23
N LYS A 80 -12.46 -21.45 -9.46
CA LYS A 80 -12.99 -22.55 -8.63
C LYS A 80 -12.69 -22.38 -7.15
N PHE A 81 -11.53 -21.79 -6.82
CA PHE A 81 -11.18 -21.51 -5.44
C PHE A 81 -12.05 -20.41 -4.83
N LEU A 82 -12.25 -19.29 -5.55
CA LEU A 82 -13.17 -18.24 -5.08
C LEU A 82 -14.61 -18.76 -4.97
N ASP A 83 -15.03 -19.64 -5.88
CA ASP A 83 -16.35 -20.26 -5.84
C ASP A 83 -16.54 -21.13 -4.59
N ALA A 84 -15.49 -21.87 -4.17
CA ALA A 84 -15.51 -22.61 -2.91
C ALA A 84 -15.61 -21.68 -1.69
N CYS A 85 -14.87 -20.57 -1.68
CA CYS A 85 -14.99 -19.55 -0.62
C CYS A 85 -16.39 -18.93 -0.57
N ARG A 86 -17.01 -18.65 -1.72
CA ARG A 86 -18.39 -18.14 -1.79
C ARG A 86 -19.40 -19.15 -1.27
N ALA A 87 -19.26 -20.43 -1.64
CA ALA A 87 -20.14 -21.49 -1.16
C ALA A 87 -20.08 -21.59 0.38
N TYR A 88 -18.89 -21.50 0.97
CA TYR A 88 -18.73 -21.42 2.43
C TYR A 88 -19.44 -20.19 3.02
N ASN A 89 -19.21 -18.99 2.47
CA ASN A 89 -19.85 -17.76 2.94
C ASN A 89 -21.40 -17.81 2.88
N ASN A 90 -21.96 -18.56 1.92
CA ASN A 90 -23.39 -18.72 1.76
C ASN A 90 -23.98 -19.86 2.62
N ASN A 91 -23.16 -20.58 3.37
CA ASN A 91 -23.51 -21.82 4.09
C ASN A 91 -23.90 -23.00 3.17
N ASP A 92 -23.48 -22.96 1.90
CA ASP A 92 -23.64 -24.06 0.94
C ASP A 92 -22.52 -25.13 1.08
N SER A 93 -21.49 -24.84 1.89
CA SER A 93 -20.36 -25.72 2.17
C SER A 93 -19.88 -25.54 3.61
N ASP A 94 -19.30 -26.57 4.21
CA ASP A 94 -18.76 -26.51 5.57
C ASP A 94 -17.27 -26.07 5.59
N HIS A 95 -16.77 -25.83 6.80
CA HIS A 95 -15.39 -25.40 7.00
C HIS A 95 -14.38 -26.44 6.51
N SER A 96 -14.63 -27.74 6.70
CA SER A 96 -13.72 -28.80 6.25
C SER A 96 -13.55 -28.80 4.73
N HIS A 97 -14.65 -28.68 3.99
CA HIS A 97 -14.62 -28.57 2.52
C HIS A 97 -13.92 -27.30 2.04
N LEU A 98 -14.04 -26.18 2.76
CA LEU A 98 -13.29 -24.95 2.47
C LEU A 98 -11.79 -25.21 2.59
N ILE A 99 -11.33 -25.85 3.67
CA ILE A 99 -9.91 -26.16 3.89
C ILE A 99 -9.37 -27.09 2.80
N GLU A 100 -10.09 -28.18 2.50
CA GLU A 100 -9.69 -29.13 1.44
C GLU A 100 -9.52 -28.45 0.08
N ASN A 101 -10.49 -27.61 -0.31
CA ASN A 101 -10.41 -26.85 -1.56
C ASN A 101 -9.27 -25.82 -1.53
N THR A 102 -9.02 -25.20 -0.38
CA THR A 102 -7.92 -24.24 -0.21
C THR A 102 -6.56 -24.91 -0.40
N VAL A 103 -6.33 -26.08 0.21
CA VAL A 103 -5.10 -26.85 0.03
C VAL A 103 -4.91 -27.23 -1.44
N LYS A 104 -5.97 -27.70 -2.11
CA LYS A 104 -5.93 -28.19 -3.49
C LYS A 104 -5.80 -27.08 -4.55
N LEU A 105 -6.43 -25.93 -4.33
CA LEU A 105 -6.61 -24.89 -5.34
C LEU A 105 -6.00 -23.54 -4.95
N GLY A 106 -6.06 -23.17 -3.66
CA GLY A 106 -5.69 -21.85 -3.16
C GLY A 106 -4.20 -21.53 -3.29
N PHE A 107 -3.34 -22.55 -3.19
CA PHE A 107 -1.88 -22.39 -3.19
C PHE A 107 -1.19 -22.68 -4.54
N GLN A 108 -1.94 -22.98 -5.60
CA GLN A 108 -1.38 -23.45 -6.87
C GLN A 108 -0.39 -22.49 -7.53
N ASN A 109 -0.63 -21.19 -7.41
CA ASN A 109 0.17 -20.18 -8.10
C ASN A 109 0.82 -19.18 -7.14
N VAL A 110 0.23 -18.95 -5.97
CA VAL A 110 0.65 -17.84 -5.10
C VAL A 110 2.00 -18.11 -4.43
N ILE A 111 2.28 -19.36 -4.03
CA ILE A 111 3.56 -19.74 -3.41
C ILE A 111 4.71 -19.55 -4.40
N ASP A 112 4.52 -19.99 -5.65
CA ASP A 112 5.51 -19.84 -6.73
C ASP A 112 5.75 -18.38 -7.12
N ALA A 113 4.70 -17.56 -7.07
CA ALA A 113 4.75 -16.17 -7.53
C ALA A 113 5.08 -15.16 -6.42
N PHE A 114 5.04 -15.53 -5.14
CA PHE A 114 5.06 -14.57 -4.03
C PHE A 114 6.31 -13.68 -4.03
N HIS A 115 7.50 -14.27 -4.22
CA HIS A 115 8.77 -13.55 -4.23
C HIS A 115 9.11 -12.93 -5.60
N ASN A 116 8.23 -13.03 -6.60
CA ASN A 116 8.46 -12.50 -7.94
C ASN A 116 7.92 -11.07 -8.10
N VAL A 117 8.83 -10.12 -8.31
CA VAL A 117 8.54 -8.70 -8.51
C VAL A 117 9.12 -8.25 -9.86
N HIS A 118 8.28 -7.67 -10.72
CA HIS A 118 8.66 -7.26 -12.09
C HIS A 118 9.26 -8.37 -12.96
N GLY A 119 8.83 -9.62 -12.75
CA GLY A 119 9.31 -10.77 -13.54
C GLY A 119 10.68 -11.30 -13.11
N SER A 120 11.19 -10.84 -11.98
CA SER A 120 12.40 -11.39 -11.36
C SER A 120 12.15 -11.68 -9.89
N GLU A 121 12.84 -12.69 -9.37
CA GLU A 121 12.76 -13.02 -7.96
C GLU A 121 13.55 -12.02 -7.11
N ILE A 122 13.02 -11.66 -5.95
CA ILE A 122 13.74 -10.82 -4.99
C ILE A 122 14.90 -11.59 -4.32
N PRO A 123 15.99 -10.92 -3.90
CA PRO A 123 17.15 -11.60 -3.31
C PRO A 123 16.89 -12.32 -1.98
N LYS A 124 15.80 -11.98 -1.29
CA LYS A 124 15.47 -12.47 0.07
C LYS A 124 14.12 -13.18 0.05
N ARG A 125 14.12 -14.49 0.27
CA ARG A 125 12.89 -15.27 0.47
C ARG A 125 12.46 -15.16 1.92
N PHE A 126 11.15 -15.11 2.13
CA PHE A 126 10.51 -15.11 3.45
C PHE A 126 10.05 -16.51 3.87
N PHE A 127 9.85 -17.39 2.89
CA PHE A 127 9.61 -18.80 3.11
C PHE A 127 10.22 -19.61 1.96
N LEU A 128 10.52 -20.87 2.24
CA LEU A 128 10.90 -21.88 1.25
C LEU A 128 9.68 -22.72 0.89
N ASP A 129 9.56 -23.06 -0.39
CA ASP A 129 8.55 -23.99 -0.87
C ASP A 129 9.00 -25.42 -0.57
N GLU A 130 8.30 -26.07 0.35
CA GLU A 130 8.53 -27.47 0.72
C GLU A 130 7.26 -28.31 0.47
N ARG A 131 6.40 -27.91 -0.49
CA ARG A 131 5.15 -28.63 -0.80
C ARG A 131 5.44 -30.09 -1.20
N ALA A 132 6.50 -30.32 -1.97
CA ALA A 132 6.87 -31.64 -2.44
C ALA A 132 7.54 -32.52 -1.37
N THR A 133 8.34 -31.93 -0.49
CA THR A 133 9.14 -32.67 0.51
C THR A 133 8.44 -32.80 1.84
N ASN A 134 7.78 -31.74 2.30
CA ASN A 134 7.16 -31.64 3.62
C ASN A 134 5.69 -31.22 3.57
N GLY A 135 5.05 -31.08 2.40
CA GLY A 135 3.63 -30.72 2.30
C GLY A 135 3.30 -29.32 2.83
N GLY A 136 4.23 -28.36 2.73
CA GLY A 136 4.07 -27.04 3.33
C GLY A 136 5.08 -26.00 2.86
N ILE A 137 5.23 -24.94 3.63
CA ILE A 137 6.27 -23.93 3.47
C ILE A 137 7.10 -23.83 4.76
N ARG A 138 8.39 -23.49 4.63
CA ARG A 138 9.26 -23.24 5.78
C ARG A 138 9.58 -21.76 5.88
N LEU A 139 9.20 -21.12 6.98
CA LEU A 139 9.60 -19.74 7.28
C LEU A 139 11.12 -19.63 7.38
N THR A 140 11.65 -18.54 6.88
CA THR A 140 13.09 -18.25 6.88
C THR A 140 13.44 -17.27 8.00
N ASP A 141 14.74 -17.18 8.32
CA ASP A 141 15.26 -16.17 9.24
C ASP A 141 14.90 -14.75 8.76
N GLU A 142 14.84 -14.48 7.46
CA GLU A 142 14.39 -13.21 6.91
C GLU A 142 12.98 -12.84 7.37
N PHE A 143 12.06 -13.80 7.44
CA PHE A 143 10.71 -13.55 7.95
C PHE A 143 10.68 -13.32 9.46
N PHE A 144 11.43 -14.11 10.23
CA PHE A 144 11.51 -13.89 11.68
C PHE A 144 12.16 -12.55 12.01
N ASN A 145 13.23 -12.17 11.30
CA ASN A 145 13.86 -10.86 11.42
C ASN A 145 12.90 -9.74 11.04
N LEU A 146 12.08 -9.91 9.99
CA LEU A 146 11.03 -8.96 9.62
C LEU A 146 10.00 -8.81 10.75
N ALA A 147 9.59 -9.92 11.37
CA ALA A 147 8.59 -9.97 12.43
C ALA A 147 8.99 -9.23 13.71
N GLU A 148 10.30 -9.12 13.97
CA GLU A 148 10.85 -8.39 15.12
C GLU A 148 11.06 -6.89 14.86
N THR A 149 10.81 -6.41 13.65
CA THR A 149 10.93 -4.98 13.34
C THR A 149 9.77 -4.19 13.95
N PRO A 150 10.00 -2.94 14.42
CA PRO A 150 8.93 -2.08 14.91
C PRO A 150 7.83 -1.80 13.87
N GLN A 151 8.15 -1.92 12.58
CA GLN A 151 7.23 -1.66 11.47
C GLN A 151 6.34 -2.87 11.14
N PHE A 152 6.54 -4.04 11.76
CA PHE A 152 5.82 -5.25 11.38
C PHE A 152 4.29 -5.12 11.51
N ALA A 153 3.82 -4.40 12.54
CA ALA A 153 2.40 -4.10 12.71
C ALA A 153 1.88 -3.25 11.55
N ASP A 154 2.58 -2.18 11.20
CA ASP A 154 2.24 -1.32 10.06
C ASP A 154 2.20 -2.11 8.74
N LEU A 155 3.09 -3.10 8.52
CA LEU A 155 3.10 -3.90 7.29
C LEU A 155 1.77 -4.66 7.08
N ASN A 156 1.14 -5.11 8.16
CA ASN A 156 -0.16 -5.78 8.11
C ASN A 156 -1.25 -4.80 7.65
N SER A 157 -1.29 -3.61 8.25
CA SER A 157 -2.21 -2.53 7.89
C SER A 157 -1.97 -2.02 6.46
N GLU A 158 -0.71 -1.88 6.04
CA GLU A 158 -0.31 -1.56 4.68
C GLU A 158 -0.82 -2.61 3.67
N THR A 159 -0.72 -3.90 4.02
CA THR A 159 -1.21 -5.02 3.20
C THR A 159 -2.73 -4.96 3.04
N GLU A 160 -3.46 -4.73 4.13
CA GLU A 160 -4.92 -4.56 4.11
C GLU A 160 -5.33 -3.38 3.22
N ALA A 161 -4.74 -2.20 3.44
CA ALA A 161 -5.01 -1.01 2.65
C ALA A 161 -4.75 -1.24 1.16
N ARG A 162 -3.69 -1.98 0.85
CA ARG A 162 -3.34 -2.36 -0.51
C ARG A 162 -4.37 -3.27 -1.14
N TRP A 163 -4.85 -4.28 -0.41
CA TRP A 163 -5.89 -5.18 -0.86
C TRP A 163 -7.19 -4.42 -1.16
N ARG A 164 -7.66 -3.60 -0.21
CA ARG A 164 -8.89 -2.78 -0.37
C ARG A 164 -8.83 -1.88 -1.59
N LEU A 165 -7.68 -1.26 -1.86
CA LEU A 165 -7.48 -0.47 -3.09
C LEU A 165 -7.63 -1.34 -4.35
N VAL A 166 -6.99 -2.50 -4.41
CA VAL A 166 -7.01 -3.38 -5.58
C VAL A 166 -8.40 -3.93 -5.88
N GLU A 167 -9.09 -4.48 -4.88
CA GLU A 167 -10.42 -5.06 -5.06
C GLU A 167 -11.45 -3.98 -5.45
N THR A 168 -11.34 -2.77 -4.88
CA THR A 168 -12.22 -1.64 -5.23
C THR A 168 -12.02 -1.23 -6.68
N ALA A 169 -10.77 -1.21 -7.17
CA ALA A 169 -10.50 -0.96 -8.59
C ALA A 169 -11.11 -2.01 -9.50
N TRP A 170 -11.08 -3.29 -9.10
CA TRP A 170 -11.69 -4.35 -9.88
C TRP A 170 -13.22 -4.24 -9.89
N SER A 171 -13.84 -4.07 -8.72
CA SER A 171 -15.31 -4.09 -8.58
C SER A 171 -15.97 -2.97 -9.36
N LEU A 172 -15.37 -1.77 -9.36
CA LEU A 172 -15.97 -0.62 -9.99
C LEU A 172 -16.09 -0.77 -11.52
N SER A 173 -15.39 -1.71 -12.17
CA SER A 173 -15.50 -2.01 -13.62
C SER A 173 -15.48 -0.78 -14.53
N MET A 174 -15.01 0.34 -14.01
CA MET A 174 -14.96 1.64 -14.66
C MET A 174 -13.67 1.71 -15.47
N PRO A 175 -13.63 2.49 -16.56
CA PRO A 175 -12.36 2.91 -17.13
C PRO A 175 -11.53 3.45 -15.97
N ARG A 176 -10.32 2.90 -15.80
CA ARG A 176 -9.41 3.22 -14.69
C ARG A 176 -9.24 4.74 -14.47
N GLN A 177 -9.44 5.52 -15.52
CA GLN A 177 -9.35 6.98 -15.60
C GLN A 177 -10.51 7.73 -14.90
N ALA A 178 -11.60 7.06 -14.51
CA ALA A 178 -12.76 7.69 -13.86
C ALA A 178 -12.72 7.59 -12.32
N LEU A 179 -11.74 6.89 -11.75
CA LEU A 179 -11.59 6.74 -10.30
C LEU A 179 -10.77 7.91 -9.72
N GLN A 180 -11.46 8.87 -9.12
CA GLN A 180 -10.82 9.92 -8.34
C GLN A 180 -10.77 9.50 -6.88
N VAL A 181 -9.60 9.02 -6.43
CA VAL A 181 -9.34 8.77 -5.01
C VAL A 181 -8.96 10.10 -4.34
N SER A 182 -9.67 10.46 -3.28
CA SER A 182 -9.41 11.66 -2.48
C SER A 182 -9.52 11.36 -0.99
N LEU A 183 -8.88 12.18 -0.16
CA LEU A 183 -9.03 12.14 1.28
C LEU A 183 -10.36 12.77 1.71
N ASP A 184 -11.06 12.09 2.62
CA ASP A 184 -12.05 12.74 3.48
C ASP A 184 -11.37 13.20 4.76
N ASP A 185 -11.24 14.51 4.91
CA ASP A 185 -10.51 15.14 6.02
C ASP A 185 -11.15 14.80 7.38
N THR A 186 -12.46 14.53 7.42
CA THR A 186 -13.18 14.21 8.65
C THR A 186 -12.80 12.85 9.20
N SER A 187 -12.69 11.86 8.31
CA SER A 187 -12.45 10.46 8.69
C SER A 187 -11.00 10.01 8.47
N SER A 188 -10.16 10.82 7.82
CA SER A 188 -8.80 10.46 7.38
C SER A 188 -8.76 9.21 6.48
N VAL A 189 -9.85 8.93 5.77
CA VAL A 189 -10.02 7.75 4.91
C VAL A 189 -9.94 8.16 3.44
N LEU A 190 -9.29 7.33 2.63
CA LEU A 190 -9.35 7.45 1.18
C LEU A 190 -10.69 6.96 0.67
N GLN A 191 -11.37 7.81 -0.10
CA GLN A 191 -12.67 7.52 -0.69
C GLN A 191 -12.62 7.64 -2.20
N VAL A 192 -13.52 6.94 -2.88
CA VAL A 192 -13.80 7.14 -4.31
C VAL A 192 -15.20 7.68 -4.47
N ALA A 193 -15.33 8.75 -5.25
CA ALA A 193 -16.62 9.22 -5.73
C ALA A 193 -17.04 8.43 -6.98
N THR A 194 -18.22 7.83 -6.92
CA THR A 194 -18.95 7.31 -8.09
C THR A 194 -20.09 8.27 -8.45
N GLN A 195 -20.71 8.11 -9.62
CA GLN A 195 -21.86 8.96 -10.02
C GLN A 195 -23.02 8.93 -9.01
N ALA A 196 -23.17 7.85 -8.23
CA ALA A 196 -24.29 7.66 -7.30
C ALA A 196 -23.91 7.88 -5.82
N ARG A 197 -22.65 7.64 -5.42
CA ARG A 197 -22.24 7.70 -4.01
C ARG A 197 -20.73 7.80 -3.81
N ARG A 198 -20.31 8.21 -2.62
CA ARG A 198 -18.92 8.06 -2.14
C ARG A 198 -18.75 6.71 -1.45
N VAL A 199 -17.60 6.06 -1.69
CA VAL A 199 -17.26 4.75 -1.12
C VAL A 199 -15.92 4.88 -0.40
N SER A 200 -15.93 4.61 0.92
CA SER A 200 -14.72 4.52 1.73
C SER A 200 -13.92 3.26 1.39
N ILE A 201 -12.61 3.42 1.19
CA ILE A 201 -11.72 2.32 0.80
C ILE A 201 -10.89 1.87 2.00
N THR A 202 -10.03 2.75 2.50
CA THR A 202 -9.04 2.42 3.55
C THR A 202 -8.47 3.69 4.18
N SER A 203 -7.82 3.55 5.34
CA SER A 203 -7.06 4.60 6.01
C SER A 203 -6.01 5.19 5.07
N SER A 204 -5.93 6.52 5.03
CA SER A 204 -4.91 7.22 4.23
C SER A 204 -3.50 7.00 4.77
N ARG A 205 -3.33 6.80 6.08
CA ARG A 205 -2.05 6.44 6.68
C ARG A 205 -1.54 5.12 6.12
N ASP A 206 -2.36 4.09 6.25
CA ASP A 206 -2.02 2.72 5.85
C ASP A 206 -1.74 2.63 4.35
N ALA A 207 -2.53 3.36 3.54
CA ALA A 207 -2.32 3.42 2.09
C ALA A 207 -1.04 4.15 1.65
N LEU A 208 -0.60 5.15 2.41
CA LEU A 208 0.58 5.96 2.08
C LEU A 208 1.87 5.39 2.68
N ASN A 209 1.80 4.73 3.85
CA ASN A 209 2.97 4.33 4.63
C ASN A 209 3.91 3.39 3.87
N GLY A 210 3.34 2.43 3.13
CA GLY A 210 4.11 1.52 2.30
C GLY A 210 4.99 2.23 1.27
N TYR A 211 4.56 3.39 0.74
CA TYR A 211 5.35 4.17 -0.22
C TYR A 211 6.36 5.11 0.43
N GLN A 212 6.24 5.35 1.75
CA GLN A 212 7.19 6.12 2.55
C GLN A 212 8.06 5.27 3.48
N LYS A 213 7.90 3.95 3.43
CA LYS A 213 8.72 2.97 4.14
C LYS A 213 8.71 3.14 5.67
N GLY A 214 7.57 3.50 6.25
CA GLY A 214 7.47 3.72 7.70
C GLY A 214 8.24 4.94 8.20
N ARG A 215 8.52 5.92 7.32
CA ARG A 215 9.29 7.13 7.66
C ARG A 215 8.52 8.41 7.35
N CYS A 216 8.72 9.41 8.19
CA CYS A 216 8.27 10.78 7.98
C CYS A 216 8.83 11.29 6.66
N PHE A 217 7.94 11.79 5.81
CA PHE A 217 8.27 12.31 4.48
C PHE A 217 9.32 13.43 4.54
N TYR A 218 9.29 14.25 5.59
CA TYR A 218 10.14 15.44 5.71
C TYR A 218 11.51 15.17 6.35
N CYS A 219 11.54 14.55 7.55
CA CYS A 219 12.77 14.37 8.32
C CYS A 219 13.32 12.94 8.34
N PHE A 220 12.61 11.97 7.76
CA PHE A 220 12.95 10.54 7.76
C PHE A 220 12.94 9.82 9.11
N GLN A 221 12.51 10.45 10.20
CA GLN A 221 12.24 9.74 11.46
C GLN A 221 11.20 8.65 11.23
N ASN A 222 11.33 7.53 11.95
CA ASN A 222 10.32 6.47 11.91
C ASN A 222 8.96 7.00 12.36
N ILE A 223 7.91 6.52 11.72
CA ILE A 223 6.51 6.81 12.05
C ILE A 223 5.76 5.49 12.12
N SER A 224 4.57 5.51 12.73
CA SER A 224 3.65 4.37 12.73
C SER A 224 2.26 4.76 12.22
N THR A 225 1.53 3.77 11.71
CA THR A 225 0.11 3.91 11.37
C THR A 225 -0.82 3.38 12.46
N GLU A 226 -0.28 2.67 13.45
CA GLU A 226 -1.03 2.07 14.55
C GLU A 226 -1.72 3.13 15.41
N GLN A 227 -3.00 2.94 15.65
CA GLN A 227 -3.77 3.83 16.51
C GLN A 227 -3.14 3.88 17.91
N HIS A 228 -3.04 5.08 18.47
CA HIS A 228 -2.45 5.35 19.79
C HIS A 228 -0.92 5.14 19.91
N ALA A 229 -0.22 4.79 18.84
CA ALA A 229 1.25 4.82 18.84
C ALA A 229 1.77 6.23 19.17
N SER A 230 2.87 6.31 19.93
CA SER A 230 3.52 7.60 20.23
C SER A 230 3.97 8.31 18.95
N GLU A 231 4.51 7.53 18.02
CA GLU A 231 4.99 7.95 16.70
C GLU A 231 3.88 7.90 15.62
N LEU A 232 2.59 7.91 16.01
CA LEU A 232 1.49 7.92 15.05
C LEU A 232 1.64 9.10 14.08
N ALA A 233 1.70 8.76 12.79
CA ALA A 233 1.89 9.70 11.71
C ALA A 233 0.70 10.66 11.57
N ASP A 234 1.02 11.90 11.20
CA ASP A 234 0.04 12.82 10.65
C ASP A 234 -0.04 12.68 9.14
N VAL A 235 -1.24 12.92 8.60
CA VAL A 235 -1.44 13.13 7.17
C VAL A 235 -1.35 14.63 6.93
N ASP A 236 -0.38 15.05 6.13
CA ASP A 236 -0.15 16.45 5.78
C ASP A 236 -0.38 16.68 4.29
N HIS A 237 -0.88 17.88 3.97
CA HIS A 237 -0.95 18.39 2.61
C HIS A 237 0.33 19.15 2.31
N PHE A 238 1.17 18.60 1.42
CA PHE A 238 2.43 19.22 1.03
C PHE A 238 2.24 20.69 0.61
N PHE A 239 1.27 20.94 -0.25
CA PHE A 239 0.68 22.25 -0.48
C PHE A 239 -0.51 22.43 0.47
N PRO A 240 -0.43 23.37 1.45
CA PRO A 240 -1.52 23.65 2.39
C PRO A 240 -2.86 23.90 1.70
N HIS A 241 -3.97 23.54 2.37
CA HIS A 241 -5.32 23.63 1.81
C HIS A 241 -5.69 25.06 1.33
N MET A 242 -5.15 26.09 1.97
CA MET A 242 -5.36 27.48 1.55
C MET A 242 -4.89 27.76 0.11
N LEU A 243 -3.97 26.96 -0.44
CA LEU A 243 -3.41 27.07 -1.80
C LEU A 243 -4.23 26.34 -2.87
N HIS A 244 -5.45 25.90 -2.57
CA HIS A 244 -6.32 25.22 -3.53
C HIS A 244 -6.50 25.99 -4.85
N PHE A 245 -6.49 27.33 -4.83
CA PHE A 245 -6.59 28.17 -6.02
C PHE A 245 -5.39 28.03 -6.98
N CYS A 246 -4.22 27.62 -6.48
CA CYS A 246 -3.04 27.36 -7.31
C CYS A 246 -3.09 26.01 -8.04
N ALA A 247 -4.02 25.11 -7.68
CA ALA A 247 -4.04 23.73 -8.15
C ALA A 247 -4.74 23.53 -9.51
N ASP A 248 -5.11 24.59 -10.24
CA ASP A 248 -5.71 24.52 -11.59
C ASP A 248 -6.91 23.55 -11.68
N GLY A 249 -7.83 23.64 -10.71
CA GLY A 249 -9.02 22.79 -10.61
C GLY A 249 -8.75 21.33 -10.18
N LYS A 250 -7.50 20.97 -9.86
CA LYS A 250 -7.13 19.63 -9.37
C LYS A 250 -7.31 19.52 -7.86
N PRO A 251 -7.65 18.33 -7.33
CA PRO A 251 -8.00 18.18 -5.92
C PRO A 251 -6.78 18.37 -5.03
N ILE A 252 -6.82 19.40 -4.18
CA ILE A 252 -5.81 19.63 -3.13
C ILE A 252 -5.75 18.46 -2.12
N ASN A 253 -6.90 17.80 -1.90
CA ASN A 253 -7.05 16.56 -1.12
C ASN A 253 -6.72 15.29 -1.92
N GLY A 254 -6.11 15.44 -3.10
CA GLY A 254 -5.66 14.34 -3.92
C GLY A 254 -4.41 13.69 -3.36
N VAL A 255 -4.27 12.37 -3.55
CA VAL A 255 -3.13 11.57 -3.09
C VAL A 255 -1.78 12.13 -3.57
N ALA A 256 -1.76 12.85 -4.70
CA ALA A 256 -0.59 13.57 -5.22
C ALA A 256 0.01 14.59 -4.25
N ASN A 257 -0.80 15.14 -3.34
CA ASN A 257 -0.44 16.20 -2.41
C ASN A 257 -0.35 15.73 -0.95
N LEU A 258 -0.77 14.50 -0.65
CA LEU A 258 -0.81 13.97 0.72
C LEU A 258 0.46 13.22 1.06
N VAL A 259 1.06 13.49 2.22
CA VAL A 259 2.25 12.81 2.74
C VAL A 259 2.07 12.44 4.21
N LEU A 260 2.80 11.43 4.69
CA LEU A 260 2.85 11.13 6.12
C LEU A 260 4.02 11.85 6.77
N ALA A 261 3.76 12.55 7.87
CA ALA A 261 4.74 13.33 8.61
C ALA A 261 4.71 12.98 10.11
N CYS A 262 5.86 13.08 10.78
CA CYS A 262 5.87 13.05 12.25
C CYS A 262 5.22 14.33 12.80
N ARG A 263 4.77 14.28 14.04
CA ARG A 263 4.03 15.38 14.69
C ARG A 263 4.82 16.69 14.71
N GLU A 264 6.14 16.62 14.90
CA GLU A 264 7.01 17.80 14.96
C GLU A 264 7.30 18.41 13.59
N CYS A 265 7.25 17.61 12.51
CA CYS A 265 7.37 18.14 11.16
C CYS A 265 6.05 18.76 10.70
N ASN A 266 4.91 18.16 11.06
CA ASN A 266 3.61 18.65 10.62
C ASN A 266 3.10 19.84 11.46
N ARG A 267 3.29 19.78 12.78
CA ARG A 267 2.73 20.71 13.77
C ARG A 267 3.83 21.37 14.60
N GLY A 268 3.44 22.35 15.41
CA GLY A 268 4.32 23.02 16.38
C GLY A 268 5.15 24.15 15.77
N ARG A 269 5.71 25.03 16.61
CA ARG A 269 6.33 26.30 16.19
C ARG A 269 7.39 26.14 15.08
N GLU A 270 8.12 25.03 15.08
CA GLU A 270 9.16 24.70 14.10
C GLU A 270 8.67 23.77 12.98
N GLY A 271 7.42 23.34 13.00
CA GLY A 271 6.80 22.47 12.00
C GLY A 271 6.26 23.24 10.79
N LYS A 272 5.91 22.52 9.73
CA LYS A 272 5.48 23.08 8.45
C LYS A 272 4.26 24.00 8.60
N PHE A 273 3.16 23.52 9.19
CA PHE A 273 1.85 24.19 9.14
C PHE A 273 1.52 24.66 7.71
N ASP A 274 1.28 25.96 7.53
CA ASP A 274 0.96 26.61 6.25
C ASP A 274 2.22 27.10 5.51
N ARG A 275 3.43 26.80 5.99
CA ARG A 275 4.67 27.17 5.29
C ARG A 275 4.88 26.30 4.06
N LEU A 276 5.46 26.88 3.03
CA LEU A 276 5.73 26.19 1.79
C LEU A 276 7.05 25.38 1.92
N PRO A 277 7.05 24.05 1.69
CA PRO A 277 8.28 23.28 1.72
C PRO A 277 9.33 23.76 0.71
N GLU A 278 10.62 23.60 1.01
CA GLU A 278 11.70 23.93 0.05
C GLU A 278 11.66 23.09 -1.24
N PRO A 279 12.22 23.57 -2.37
CA PRO A 279 12.18 22.86 -3.65
C PRO A 279 12.73 21.43 -3.63
N ILE A 280 13.71 21.15 -2.77
CA ILE A 280 14.23 19.78 -2.58
C ILE A 280 13.16 18.80 -2.07
N LEU A 281 12.20 19.28 -1.29
CA LEU A 281 11.06 18.48 -0.81
C LEU A 281 10.00 18.32 -1.90
N LEU A 282 9.90 19.26 -2.87
CA LEU A 282 9.05 19.12 -4.04
C LEU A 282 9.56 18.01 -4.98
N GLU A 283 10.88 17.95 -5.20
CA GLU A 283 11.51 16.86 -5.95
C GLU A 283 11.26 15.50 -5.27
N ARG A 284 11.36 15.46 -3.95
CA ARG A 284 11.02 14.27 -3.16
C ARG A 284 9.54 13.87 -3.34
N LEU A 285 8.63 14.84 -3.32
CA LEU A 285 7.20 14.61 -3.53
C LEU A 285 6.96 13.98 -4.91
N HIS A 286 7.62 14.51 -5.92
CA HIS A 286 7.61 13.98 -7.27
C HIS A 286 8.09 12.52 -7.29
N ASN A 287 9.27 12.22 -6.74
CA ASN A 287 9.80 10.84 -6.71
C ASN A 287 8.86 9.85 -6.00
N ARG A 288 8.27 10.25 -4.87
CA ARG A 288 7.26 9.44 -4.15
C ARG A 288 6.02 9.20 -5.01
N ASN A 289 5.52 10.23 -5.70
CA ASN A 289 4.37 10.10 -6.60
C ASN A 289 4.67 9.16 -7.78
N GLU A 290 5.90 9.16 -8.30
CA GLU A 290 6.31 8.22 -9.34
C GLU A 290 6.37 6.76 -8.83
N TYR A 291 6.76 6.52 -7.57
CA TYR A 291 6.65 5.18 -6.97
C TYR A 291 5.20 4.71 -6.89
N LEU A 292 4.27 5.58 -6.51
CA LEU A 292 2.83 5.28 -6.51
C LEU A 292 2.29 4.97 -7.92
N ILE A 293 2.72 5.73 -8.93
CA ILE A 293 2.33 5.49 -10.33
C ILE A 293 2.91 4.16 -10.82
N GLY A 294 4.15 3.86 -10.43
CA GLY A 294 4.82 2.64 -10.81
C GLY A 294 4.22 1.35 -10.24
N SER A 295 3.39 1.43 -9.20
CA SER A 295 2.80 0.23 -8.60
C SER A 295 1.71 -0.41 -9.47
N HIS A 296 1.16 0.29 -10.48
CA HIS A 296 0.12 -0.20 -11.42
C HIS A 296 -1.26 -0.46 -10.78
N HIS A 297 -1.73 0.49 -9.97
CA HIS A 297 -2.96 0.40 -9.16
C HIS A 297 -3.89 1.58 -9.30
N PRO A 298 -5.12 1.58 -8.75
CA PRO A 298 -6.03 2.74 -8.83
C PRO A 298 -5.38 4.08 -8.50
N LEU A 299 -4.45 4.11 -7.53
CA LEU A 299 -3.70 5.33 -7.21
C LEU A 299 -2.87 5.85 -8.39
N ARG A 300 -2.30 4.98 -9.24
CA ARG A 300 -1.60 5.39 -10.48
C ARG A 300 -2.51 6.22 -11.37
N GLU A 301 -3.72 5.74 -11.58
CA GLU A 301 -4.65 6.31 -12.54
C GLU A 301 -5.24 7.61 -11.98
N THR A 302 -5.58 7.63 -10.68
CA THR A 302 -5.88 8.85 -9.94
C THR A 302 -4.76 9.88 -10.08
N LEU A 303 -3.51 9.50 -9.84
CA LEU A 303 -2.36 10.40 -9.95
C LEU A 303 -2.16 10.89 -11.38
N MET A 304 -2.30 10.03 -12.40
CA MET A 304 -2.17 10.41 -13.79
C MET A 304 -3.28 11.39 -14.23
N VAL A 305 -4.51 11.22 -13.74
CA VAL A 305 -5.61 12.17 -13.96
C VAL A 305 -5.35 13.49 -13.23
N GLN A 306 -4.92 13.42 -11.97
CA GLN A 306 -4.64 14.61 -11.15
C GLN A 306 -3.43 15.40 -11.65
N THR A 307 -2.37 14.75 -12.11
CA THR A 307 -1.08 15.41 -12.33
C THR A 307 -0.63 15.39 -13.79
N GLY A 308 -1.10 14.43 -14.61
CA GLY A 308 -0.76 14.30 -16.02
C GLY A 308 -0.34 12.89 -16.43
N THR A 309 -0.56 12.55 -17.70
CA THR A 309 -0.29 11.20 -18.24
C THR A 309 1.19 10.89 -18.45
N THR A 310 2.03 11.91 -18.66
CA THR A 310 3.48 11.78 -18.82
C THR A 310 4.22 12.36 -17.62
N GLU A 311 5.41 11.83 -17.30
CA GLU A 311 6.24 12.33 -16.18
C GLU A 311 6.49 13.84 -16.30
N ALA A 312 6.83 14.33 -17.50
CA ALA A 312 7.00 15.75 -17.76
C ALA A 312 5.76 16.59 -17.41
N LYS A 313 4.54 16.13 -17.74
CA LYS A 313 3.30 16.83 -17.38
C LYS A 313 3.11 16.85 -15.85
N ARG A 314 3.43 15.75 -15.17
CA ARG A 314 3.31 15.66 -13.70
C ARG A 314 4.30 16.58 -12.99
N ARG A 315 5.54 16.62 -13.46
CA ARG A 315 6.57 17.55 -12.97
C ARG A 315 6.16 19.00 -13.20
N ASN A 316 5.70 19.32 -14.41
CA ASN A 316 5.25 20.67 -14.75
C ASN A 316 4.06 21.10 -13.87
N PHE A 317 3.11 20.20 -13.60
CA PHE A 317 2.01 20.48 -12.69
C PHE A 317 2.51 20.82 -11.28
N LEU A 318 3.38 20.00 -10.69
CA LEU A 318 3.92 20.29 -9.36
C LEU A 318 4.69 21.61 -9.34
N GLN A 319 5.46 21.90 -10.38
CA GLN A 319 6.20 23.15 -10.52
C GLN A 319 5.29 24.37 -10.69
N SER A 320 4.19 24.26 -11.44
CA SER A 320 3.24 25.36 -11.63
C SER A 320 2.53 25.70 -10.33
N VAL A 321 2.07 24.69 -9.58
CA VAL A 321 1.46 24.89 -8.25
C VAL A 321 2.47 25.53 -7.31
N TYR A 322 3.72 25.06 -7.30
CA TYR A 322 4.78 25.61 -6.47
C TYR A 322 5.08 27.08 -6.79
N SER A 323 5.14 27.43 -8.08
CA SER A 323 5.43 28.80 -8.52
C SER A 323 4.32 29.77 -8.10
N CYS A 324 3.05 29.38 -8.29
CA CYS A 324 1.90 30.15 -7.77
C CYS A 324 1.94 30.26 -6.22
N SER A 325 2.27 29.16 -5.54
CA SER A 325 2.36 29.13 -4.07
C SER A 325 3.42 30.10 -3.53
N ARG A 326 4.55 30.23 -4.23
CA ARG A 326 5.65 31.16 -3.87
C ARG A 326 5.26 32.63 -3.97
N GLU A 327 4.30 32.98 -4.81
CA GLU A 327 3.76 34.35 -4.90
C GLU A 327 2.88 34.68 -3.70
N THR A 328 2.26 33.67 -3.08
CA THR A 328 1.35 33.83 -1.93
C THR A 328 2.08 33.67 -0.59
N ILE A 329 2.95 32.67 -0.47
CA ILE A 329 3.67 32.34 0.76
C ILE A 329 5.15 32.67 0.57
N ILE A 330 5.60 33.73 1.26
CA ILE A 330 6.97 34.26 1.13
C ILE A 330 7.99 33.34 1.81
N SER A 331 7.62 32.71 2.94
CA SER A 331 8.54 31.89 3.74
C SER A 331 8.55 30.42 3.31
N THR A 332 9.76 29.88 3.12
CA THR A 332 9.97 28.45 2.90
C THR A 332 10.27 27.72 4.20
N TRP A 333 10.07 26.41 4.21
CA TRP A 333 10.31 25.55 5.35
C TRP A 333 11.02 24.25 4.97
N ARG A 334 11.91 23.80 5.85
CA ARG A 334 12.57 22.49 5.79
C ARG A 334 12.93 22.05 7.20
N PRO A 335 12.73 20.76 7.57
CA PRO A 335 13.14 20.29 8.87
C PRO A 335 14.63 19.95 8.90
N GLN A 336 15.18 19.82 10.10
CA GLN A 336 16.41 19.07 10.29
C GLN A 336 16.16 17.59 9.97
N GLN A 337 17.06 17.00 9.19
CA GLN A 337 17.03 15.57 8.91
C GLN A 337 17.33 14.78 10.19
N ARG A 338 16.49 13.78 10.50
CA ARG A 338 16.61 12.92 11.69
C ARG A 338 16.86 11.44 11.35
N GLY A 339 16.48 11.00 10.15
CA GLY A 339 16.73 9.65 9.66
C GLY A 339 17.52 9.60 8.36
N TYR A 340 17.72 8.40 7.82
CA TYR A 340 18.38 8.18 6.53
C TYR A 340 17.44 8.49 5.36
N SER A 341 17.97 9.12 4.30
CA SER A 341 17.20 9.45 3.10
C SER A 341 16.81 8.21 2.31
N VAL A 342 15.54 8.11 1.90
CA VAL A 342 14.95 6.88 1.30
C VAL A 342 14.26 7.05 -0.05
N PHE A 343 14.21 8.27 -0.59
CA PHE A 343 13.50 8.58 -1.85
C PHE A 343 14.44 8.86 -3.00
#